data_AF-A0A4U9HKI5-F1
#
_entry.id   AF-A0A4U9HKI5-F1
#
_cell.length_a   1.000
_cell.length_b   1.000
_cell.length_c   1.000
_cell.angle_alpha   90.00
_cell.angle_beta   90.00
_cell.angle_gamma   90.00
#
_symmetry.space_group_name_H-M   'P 1'
#
loop_
_entity.id
_entity.type
_entity.pdbx_description
1 polymer ?
#
loop_
_entity_poly.entity_id
_entity_poly.type
_entity_poly.pdbx_seq_one_letter_code
_entity_poly.pdbx_strand_id
1 'polypeptide(L)'
;MPFRAGGYIQIECPAHTVAYKDFDVPDEYRGDWDKFNLFRFVSEVKEPTLRAYSMANYPEEKGIIMLNVRIATPPPGVPDAPPGIMSSYIWSLKAGDKVTISGPFGEFFAKETDAEMVFIGGGAGMAPMRSHIFDQLKRLGSQRKISFWYGARSLREMFYQEEFEQLARDNPNFSFHIALSDPLPEDNWTGYTGFIHNVLYENYLKQHAAPEDCEFYMCGPPMMNAAVIKMLQDLGVEDENIMLDDFGG
;
A
#
# COMPACT_ATOMS: atom_id res chain seq x y z
N MET A 1 -11.13 -11.26 -14.62
CA MET A 1 -10.45 -12.31 -13.82
C MET A 1 -11.17 -12.42 -12.49
N PRO A 2 -11.59 -13.62 -12.03
CA PRO A 2 -12.30 -13.78 -10.75
C PRO A 2 -11.33 -13.82 -9.57
N PHE A 3 -11.03 -12.67 -8.97
CA PHE A 3 -10.12 -12.55 -7.81
C PHE A 3 -10.89 -12.21 -6.53
N ARG A 4 -10.22 -12.34 -5.38
CA ARG A 4 -10.71 -11.90 -4.06
C ARG A 4 -9.87 -10.72 -3.59
N ALA A 5 -10.48 -9.80 -2.83
CA ALA A 5 -9.76 -8.68 -2.24
C ALA A 5 -8.61 -9.15 -1.35
N GLY A 6 -7.46 -8.47 -1.46
CA GLY A 6 -6.18 -8.87 -0.87
C GLY A 6 -5.40 -9.92 -1.66
N GLY A 7 -5.92 -10.40 -2.79
CA GLY A 7 -5.17 -11.19 -3.75
C GLY A 7 -4.12 -10.39 -4.55
N TYR A 8 -3.28 -11.12 -5.27
CA TYR A 8 -2.28 -10.58 -6.17
C TYR A 8 -2.29 -11.26 -7.55
N ILE A 9 -1.70 -10.59 -8.53
CA ILE A 9 -1.32 -11.18 -9.81
C ILE A 9 0.21 -11.17 -9.92
N GLN A 10 0.75 -11.88 -10.90
CA GLN A 10 2.15 -11.73 -11.28
C GLN A 10 2.23 -11.01 -12.62
N ILE A 11 3.14 -10.04 -12.73
CA ILE A 11 3.54 -9.45 -14.00
C ILE A 11 4.78 -10.18 -14.50
N GLU A 12 4.81 -10.52 -15.78
CA GLU A 12 6.00 -10.99 -16.47
C GLU A 12 6.59 -9.85 -17.31
N CYS A 13 7.91 -9.66 -17.24
CA CYS A 13 8.63 -8.76 -18.13
C CYS A 13 9.62 -9.56 -18.99
N PRO A 14 9.69 -9.30 -20.32
CA PRO A 14 10.70 -9.89 -21.18
C PRO A 14 12.08 -9.27 -20.90
N ALA A 15 13.11 -9.74 -21.61
CA ALA A 15 14.39 -9.04 -21.67
C ALA A 15 14.19 -7.59 -22.18
N HIS A 16 14.80 -6.62 -21.51
CA HIS A 16 14.63 -5.19 -21.81
C HIS A 16 15.79 -4.35 -21.28
N THR A 17 15.90 -3.13 -21.79
CA THR A 17 16.72 -2.06 -21.22
C THR A 17 15.85 -0.82 -21.10
N VAL A 18 15.72 -0.29 -19.88
CA VAL A 18 14.90 0.90 -19.61
C VAL A 18 15.73 1.94 -18.86
N ALA A 19 15.59 3.20 -19.23
CA ALA A 19 16.28 4.31 -18.57
C ALA A 19 15.29 5.17 -17.81
N TYR A 20 15.64 5.54 -16.57
CA TYR A 20 14.73 6.28 -15.69
C TYR A 20 14.40 7.66 -16.25
N LYS A 21 15.33 8.27 -17.01
CA LYS A 21 15.11 9.53 -17.73
C LYS A 21 13.91 9.53 -18.69
N ASP A 22 13.42 8.36 -19.09
CA ASP A 22 12.29 8.20 -20.02
C ASP A 22 10.94 8.00 -19.28
N PHE A 23 10.97 7.99 -17.93
CA PHE A 23 9.77 7.92 -17.10
C PHE A 23 9.00 9.24 -17.12
N ASP A 24 7.68 9.13 -17.17
CA ASP A 24 6.77 10.29 -17.13
C ASP A 24 6.49 10.64 -15.65
N VAL A 25 7.42 11.39 -15.04
CA VAL A 25 7.29 11.86 -13.64
C VAL A 25 6.80 13.32 -13.64
N PRO A 26 5.57 13.61 -13.16
CA PRO A 26 5.04 14.97 -13.07
C PRO A 26 5.88 15.87 -12.16
N ASP A 27 5.96 17.17 -12.49
CA ASP A 27 6.83 18.15 -11.80
C ASP A 27 6.63 18.18 -10.28
N GLU A 28 5.39 18.01 -9.80
CA GLU A 28 5.05 17.96 -8.37
C GLU A 28 5.78 16.83 -7.61
N TYR A 29 6.17 15.76 -8.29
CA TYR A 29 6.86 14.60 -7.72
C TYR A 29 8.35 14.57 -8.03
N ARG A 30 8.85 15.45 -8.92
CA ARG A 30 10.25 15.41 -9.41
C ARG A 30 11.29 15.87 -8.38
N GLY A 31 10.90 16.58 -7.33
CA GLY A 31 11.84 17.19 -6.39
C GLY A 31 12.91 16.23 -5.84
N ASP A 32 12.50 15.04 -5.39
CA ASP A 32 13.46 14.01 -4.92
C ASP A 32 14.20 13.34 -6.08
N TRP A 33 13.58 13.19 -7.25
CA TRP A 33 14.22 12.62 -8.44
C TRP A 33 15.40 13.47 -8.91
N ASP A 34 15.22 14.79 -8.96
CA ASP A 34 16.26 15.72 -9.36
C ASP A 34 17.34 15.84 -8.27
N LYS A 35 16.92 15.97 -6.99
CA LYS A 35 17.83 16.08 -5.84
C LYS A 35 18.81 14.91 -5.73
N PHE A 36 18.34 13.69 -5.98
CA PHE A 36 19.17 12.48 -5.88
C PHE A 36 19.67 11.99 -7.24
N ASN A 37 19.42 12.74 -8.32
CA ASN A 37 19.75 12.36 -9.69
C ASN A 37 19.27 10.94 -10.05
N LEU A 38 18.02 10.61 -9.69
CA LEU A 38 17.43 9.28 -9.89
C LEU A 38 17.27 8.94 -11.38
N PHE A 39 17.15 9.96 -12.24
CA PHE A 39 17.07 9.79 -13.70
C PHE A 39 18.34 9.19 -14.34
N ARG A 40 19.46 9.12 -13.60
CA ARG A 40 20.70 8.49 -14.07
C ARG A 40 20.59 6.97 -14.23
N PHE A 41 19.64 6.33 -13.56
CA PHE A 41 19.59 4.87 -13.49
C PHE A 41 19.09 4.25 -14.79
N VAL A 42 19.67 3.10 -15.12
CA VAL A 42 19.29 2.24 -16.23
C VAL A 42 19.15 0.82 -15.69
N SER A 43 18.02 0.16 -16.00
CA SER A 43 17.80 -1.25 -15.68
C SER A 43 17.99 -2.06 -16.96
N GLU A 44 18.96 -2.97 -16.96
CA GLU A 44 19.19 -3.92 -18.05
C GLU A 44 18.88 -5.34 -17.56
N VAL A 45 17.99 -6.01 -18.28
CA VAL A 45 17.42 -7.30 -17.89
C VAL A 45 17.53 -8.24 -19.07
N LYS A 46 18.28 -9.33 -18.89
CA LYS A 46 18.64 -10.24 -19.99
C LYS A 46 17.71 -11.42 -20.15
N GLU A 47 17.05 -11.81 -19.06
CA GLU A 47 16.17 -12.96 -19.00
C GLU A 47 14.78 -12.53 -18.52
N PRO A 48 13.71 -13.18 -18.99
CA PRO A 48 12.38 -12.94 -18.47
C PRO A 48 12.32 -13.11 -16.95
N THR A 49 11.56 -12.25 -16.28
CA THR A 49 11.31 -12.39 -14.85
C THR A 49 9.88 -12.05 -14.50
N LEU A 50 9.47 -12.47 -13.30
CA LEU A 50 8.12 -12.30 -12.79
C LEU A 50 8.14 -11.77 -11.37
N ARG A 51 7.17 -10.92 -11.02
CA ARG A 51 6.95 -10.46 -9.63
C ARG A 51 5.46 -10.31 -9.33
N ALA A 52 5.11 -10.53 -8.08
CA ALA A 52 3.76 -10.37 -7.56
C ALA A 52 3.44 -8.88 -7.33
N TYR A 53 2.19 -8.50 -7.59
CA TYR A 53 1.62 -7.19 -7.26
C TYR A 53 0.17 -7.36 -6.82
N SER A 54 -0.15 -6.85 -5.63
CA SER A 54 -1.50 -6.91 -5.06
C SER A 54 -2.47 -6.00 -5.81
N MET A 55 -3.70 -6.47 -6.01
CA MET A 55 -4.74 -5.67 -6.65
C MET A 55 -5.18 -4.54 -5.71
N ALA A 56 -5.28 -3.33 -6.25
CA ALA A 56 -5.87 -2.17 -5.59
C ALA A 56 -7.38 -2.05 -5.83
N ASN A 57 -7.87 -2.61 -6.94
CA ASN A 57 -9.30 -2.67 -7.23
C ASN A 57 -9.97 -3.83 -6.47
N TYR A 58 -11.26 -3.69 -6.15
CA TYR A 58 -12.06 -4.77 -5.56
C TYR A 58 -12.77 -5.59 -6.65
N PRO A 59 -13.27 -6.81 -6.37
CA PRO A 59 -13.76 -7.74 -7.39
C PRO A 59 -14.86 -7.25 -8.34
N GLU A 60 -15.66 -6.24 -7.95
CA GLU A 60 -16.71 -5.69 -8.81
C GLU A 60 -16.29 -4.49 -9.66
N GLU A 61 -15.07 -3.97 -9.49
CA GLU A 61 -14.43 -3.07 -10.46
C GLU A 61 -13.96 -3.88 -11.68
N LYS A 62 -14.93 -4.28 -12.50
CA LYS A 62 -14.73 -5.21 -13.63
C LYS A 62 -14.02 -4.56 -14.80
N GLY A 63 -13.29 -5.38 -15.55
CA GLY A 63 -12.64 -4.97 -16.80
C GLY A 63 -11.27 -4.32 -16.63
N ILE A 64 -10.80 -4.13 -15.40
CA ILE A 64 -9.51 -3.54 -15.08
C ILE A 64 -8.74 -4.34 -14.01
N ILE A 65 -7.43 -4.12 -13.96
CA ILE A 65 -6.57 -4.46 -12.82
C ILE A 65 -5.83 -3.18 -12.48
N MET A 66 -5.94 -2.74 -11.23
CA MET A 66 -5.29 -1.54 -10.72
C MET A 66 -4.22 -1.96 -9.73
N LEU A 67 -3.02 -1.41 -9.85
CA LEU A 67 -1.86 -1.75 -9.02
C LEU A 67 -1.21 -0.47 -8.50
N ASN A 68 -0.63 -0.53 -7.31
CA ASN A 68 0.24 0.53 -6.79
C ASN A 68 1.67 -0.01 -6.77
N VAL A 69 2.54 0.49 -7.64
CA VAL A 69 3.89 -0.06 -7.81
C VAL A 69 4.93 0.96 -7.36
N ARG A 70 5.56 0.69 -6.21
CA ARG A 70 6.71 1.47 -5.75
C ARG A 70 7.90 1.23 -6.70
N ILE A 71 8.54 2.31 -7.16
CA ILE A 71 9.84 2.21 -7.83
C ILE A 71 10.90 1.75 -6.82
N ALA A 72 11.57 0.64 -7.11
CA ALA A 72 12.60 0.07 -6.24
C ALA A 72 13.97 0.59 -6.71
N THR A 73 14.29 1.82 -6.31
CA THR A 73 15.61 2.41 -6.56
C THR A 73 16.69 1.68 -5.76
N PRO A 74 17.96 1.74 -6.19
CA PRO A 74 19.07 1.28 -5.36
C PRO A 74 19.00 1.89 -3.95
N PRO A 75 19.21 1.11 -2.88
CA PRO A 75 19.15 1.62 -1.52
C PRO A 75 20.14 2.78 -1.34
N PRO A 76 19.81 3.85 -0.57
CA PRO A 76 20.72 4.97 -0.36
C PRO A 76 22.11 4.58 0.20
N GLY A 77 22.17 3.48 0.98
CA GLY A 77 23.42 2.94 1.51
C GLY A 77 24.26 2.14 0.51
N VAL A 78 23.69 1.79 -0.66
CA VAL A 78 24.36 1.03 -1.72
C VAL A 78 23.98 1.63 -3.09
N PRO A 79 24.38 2.88 -3.38
CA PRO A 79 23.86 3.66 -4.51
C PRO A 79 24.26 3.15 -5.91
N ASP A 80 25.25 2.25 -5.98
CA ASP A 80 25.74 1.62 -7.20
C ASP A 80 25.13 0.22 -7.43
N ALA A 81 24.24 -0.25 -6.54
CA ALA A 81 23.50 -1.48 -6.77
C ALA A 81 22.61 -1.34 -8.01
N PRO A 82 22.32 -2.45 -8.72
CA PRO A 82 21.36 -2.41 -9.82
C PRO A 82 19.97 -1.93 -9.35
N PRO A 83 19.26 -1.11 -10.14
CA PRO A 83 17.86 -0.77 -9.85
C PRO A 83 16.96 -2.01 -9.93
N GLY A 84 15.83 -1.98 -9.22
CA GLY A 84 14.88 -3.08 -9.20
C GLY A 84 14.33 -3.40 -10.59
N ILE A 85 14.40 -4.68 -10.96
CA ILE A 85 14.09 -5.15 -12.31
C ILE A 85 12.65 -4.83 -12.72
N MET A 86 11.67 -5.43 -12.03
CA MET A 86 10.28 -5.38 -12.48
C MET A 86 9.64 -4.00 -12.26
N SER A 87 9.96 -3.32 -11.15
CA SER A 87 9.42 -1.98 -10.92
C SER A 87 9.94 -0.96 -11.93
N SER A 88 11.21 -1.07 -12.36
CA SER A 88 11.74 -0.24 -13.45
C SER A 88 11.04 -0.50 -14.77
N TYR A 89 10.76 -1.77 -15.09
CA TYR A 89 9.96 -2.14 -16.27
C TYR A 89 8.57 -1.51 -16.22
N ILE A 90 7.84 -1.69 -15.11
CA ILE A 90 6.47 -1.19 -14.97
C ILE A 90 6.42 0.35 -15.10
N TRP A 91 7.37 1.06 -14.49
CA TRP A 91 7.47 2.51 -14.58
C TRP A 91 7.85 3.02 -15.98
N SER A 92 8.39 2.16 -16.84
CA SER A 92 8.69 2.50 -18.24
C SER A 92 7.47 2.41 -19.16
N LEU A 93 6.41 1.70 -18.75
CA LEU A 93 5.22 1.45 -19.56
C LEU A 93 4.42 2.74 -19.77
N LYS A 94 3.90 2.90 -20.99
CA LYS A 94 3.04 4.01 -21.40
C LYS A 94 1.68 3.50 -21.87
N ALA A 95 0.72 4.42 -21.99
CA ALA A 95 -0.61 4.08 -22.47
C ALA A 95 -0.55 3.43 -23.87
N GLY A 96 -1.13 2.25 -24.00
CA GLY A 96 -1.13 1.46 -25.24
C GLY A 96 -0.20 0.25 -25.19
N ASP A 97 0.80 0.26 -24.31
CA ASP A 97 1.72 -0.87 -24.13
C ASP A 97 0.99 -2.12 -23.64
N LYS A 98 1.58 -3.28 -23.93
CA LYS A 98 1.04 -4.58 -23.55
C LYS A 98 1.81 -5.13 -22.36
N VAL A 99 1.08 -5.70 -21.41
CA VAL A 99 1.62 -6.33 -20.21
C VAL A 99 1.02 -7.72 -20.08
N THR A 100 1.87 -8.71 -19.85
CA THR A 100 1.44 -10.08 -19.56
C THR A 100 1.28 -10.24 -18.05
N ILE A 101 0.11 -10.72 -17.63
CA ILE A 101 -0.17 -11.03 -16.23
C ILE A 101 -0.63 -12.49 -16.09
N SER A 102 -0.33 -13.10 -14.96
CA SER A 102 -0.84 -14.42 -14.55
C SER A 102 -1.46 -14.36 -13.15
N GLY A 103 -2.40 -15.25 -12.87
CA GLY A 103 -3.17 -15.27 -11.62
C GLY A 103 -4.67 -15.56 -11.84
N PRO A 104 -5.53 -15.26 -10.85
CA PRO A 104 -5.22 -14.59 -9.59
C PRO A 104 -4.69 -15.55 -8.52
N PHE A 105 -3.90 -15.01 -7.60
CA PHE A 105 -3.38 -15.68 -6.41
C PHE A 105 -3.80 -14.90 -5.15
N GLY A 106 -3.57 -15.45 -3.96
CA GLY A 106 -3.79 -14.72 -2.73
C GLY A 106 -3.87 -15.61 -1.51
N GLU A 107 -3.43 -15.05 -0.38
CA GLU A 107 -3.51 -15.65 0.96
C GLU A 107 -3.95 -14.62 2.01
N PHE A 108 -3.74 -13.34 1.74
CA PHE A 108 -4.21 -12.22 2.54
C PHE A 108 -5.70 -11.94 2.32
N PHE A 109 -6.56 -12.74 2.96
CA PHE A 109 -8.01 -12.58 2.85
C PHE A 109 -8.64 -12.12 4.16
N ALA A 110 -9.71 -11.33 4.05
CA ALA A 110 -10.52 -10.99 5.21
C ALA A 110 -11.19 -12.24 5.80
N LYS A 111 -11.12 -12.39 7.12
CA LYS A 111 -11.86 -13.42 7.86
C LYS A 111 -13.36 -13.11 7.82
N GLU A 112 -14.16 -14.18 7.83
CA GLU A 112 -15.62 -14.12 7.84
C GLU A 112 -16.12 -14.15 9.30
N THR A 113 -16.01 -13.02 9.99
CA THR A 113 -16.43 -12.82 11.38
C THR A 113 -17.14 -11.46 11.52
N ASP A 114 -17.63 -11.17 12.73
CA ASP A 114 -18.19 -9.86 13.09
C ASP A 114 -17.20 -8.96 13.85
N ALA A 115 -15.94 -9.37 14.01
CA ALA A 115 -14.93 -8.64 14.76
C ALA A 115 -14.66 -7.25 14.15
N GLU A 116 -14.25 -6.29 14.96
CA GLU A 116 -13.79 -5.00 14.47
C GLU A 116 -12.57 -5.18 13.54
N MET A 117 -12.51 -4.44 12.43
CA MET A 117 -11.39 -4.46 11.50
C MET A 117 -10.55 -3.19 11.62
N VAL A 118 -9.26 -3.36 11.88
CA VAL A 118 -8.29 -2.26 11.90
C VAL A 118 -7.29 -2.47 10.77
N PHE A 119 -7.41 -1.65 9.72
CA PHE A 119 -6.49 -1.65 8.60
C PHE A 119 -5.32 -0.70 8.86
N ILE A 120 -4.09 -1.16 8.66
CA ILE A 120 -2.87 -0.34 8.78
C ILE A 120 -2.05 -0.39 7.49
N GLY A 121 -1.94 0.74 6.79
CA GLY A 121 -1.28 0.82 5.49
C GLY A 121 -0.11 1.78 5.45
N GLY A 122 0.85 1.49 4.57
CA GLY A 122 1.91 2.43 4.22
C GLY A 122 2.46 2.21 2.81
N GLY A 123 2.70 3.28 2.07
CA GLY A 123 3.21 3.23 0.69
C GLY A 123 2.37 2.36 -0.24
N ALA A 124 3.01 1.48 -1.02
CA ALA A 124 2.32 0.60 -1.96
C ALA A 124 1.33 -0.37 -1.30
N GLY A 125 1.45 -0.61 0.01
CA GLY A 125 0.48 -1.39 0.79
C GLY A 125 -0.93 -0.79 0.79
N MET A 126 -1.10 0.45 0.31
CA MET A 126 -2.41 1.00 -0.03
C MET A 126 -3.23 0.09 -0.97
N ALA A 127 -2.59 -0.68 -1.86
CA ALA A 127 -3.30 -1.53 -2.82
C ALA A 127 -4.20 -2.58 -2.14
N PRO A 128 -3.67 -3.55 -1.38
CA PRO A 128 -4.50 -4.55 -0.72
C PRO A 128 -5.47 -3.93 0.29
N MET A 129 -5.09 -2.82 0.95
CA MET A 129 -5.97 -2.09 1.88
C MET A 129 -7.21 -1.54 1.15
N ARG A 130 -7.02 -0.81 0.04
CA ARG A 130 -8.12 -0.30 -0.78
C ARG A 130 -9.02 -1.44 -1.25
N SER A 131 -8.42 -2.52 -1.75
CA SER A 131 -9.18 -3.68 -2.23
C SER A 131 -10.07 -4.26 -1.12
N HIS A 132 -9.53 -4.50 0.08
CA HIS A 132 -10.31 -5.01 1.21
C HIS A 132 -11.42 -4.06 1.65
N ILE A 133 -11.10 -2.79 1.86
CA ILE A 133 -12.06 -1.82 2.41
C ILE A 133 -13.23 -1.62 1.43
N PHE A 134 -12.95 -1.51 0.14
CA PHE A 134 -13.99 -1.42 -0.89
C PHE A 134 -14.81 -2.69 -0.98
N ASP A 135 -14.18 -3.87 -0.88
CA ASP A 135 -14.90 -5.14 -0.90
C ASP A 135 -15.87 -5.27 0.28
N GLN A 136 -15.41 -4.91 1.49
CA GLN A 136 -16.22 -4.91 2.70
C GLN A 136 -17.40 -3.94 2.60
N LEU A 137 -17.16 -2.69 2.20
CA LEU A 137 -18.19 -1.65 2.23
C LEU A 137 -19.11 -1.68 1.01
N LYS A 138 -18.59 -1.95 -0.19
CA LYS A 138 -19.37 -1.90 -1.44
C LYS A 138 -19.97 -3.23 -1.85
N ARG A 139 -19.17 -4.32 -1.90
CA ARG A 139 -19.67 -5.63 -2.35
C ARG A 139 -20.43 -6.35 -1.25
N LEU A 140 -19.87 -6.39 -0.04
CA LEU A 140 -20.43 -7.14 1.09
C LEU A 140 -21.47 -6.35 1.88
N GLY A 141 -21.47 -5.01 1.80
CA GLY A 141 -22.33 -4.17 2.62
C GLY A 141 -22.11 -4.36 4.12
N SER A 142 -20.86 -4.66 4.51
CA SER A 142 -20.48 -5.03 5.87
C SER A 142 -20.88 -3.96 6.89
N GLN A 143 -21.44 -4.40 8.01
CA GLN A 143 -21.80 -3.54 9.15
C GLN A 143 -20.76 -3.58 10.27
N ARG A 144 -19.65 -4.32 10.07
CA ARG A 144 -18.53 -4.37 11.01
C ARG A 144 -17.97 -2.97 11.22
N LYS A 145 -17.48 -2.67 12.41
CA LYS A 145 -16.73 -1.44 12.65
C LYS A 145 -15.38 -1.57 11.94
N ILE A 146 -15.04 -0.59 11.10
CA ILE A 146 -13.84 -0.60 10.26
C ILE A 146 -13.10 0.72 10.45
N SER A 147 -11.80 0.67 10.68
CA SER A 147 -10.94 1.85 10.63
C SER A 147 -9.74 1.61 9.74
N PHE A 148 -9.31 2.64 9.00
CA PHE A 148 -8.11 2.60 8.19
C PHE A 148 -7.13 3.69 8.60
N TRP A 149 -5.91 3.27 8.92
CA TRP A 149 -4.82 4.10 9.41
C TRP A 149 -3.68 4.04 8.40
N TYR A 150 -3.44 5.15 7.71
CA TYR A 150 -2.43 5.22 6.65
C TYR A 150 -1.29 6.18 7.00
N GLY A 151 -0.06 5.67 6.94
CA GLY A 151 1.17 6.43 7.15
C GLY A 151 1.83 6.83 5.85
N ALA A 152 2.10 8.13 5.70
CA ALA A 152 2.86 8.71 4.58
C ALA A 152 3.94 9.67 5.09
N ARG A 153 4.86 10.07 4.22
CA ARG A 153 5.90 11.04 4.59
C ARG A 153 5.32 12.44 4.70
N SER A 154 4.74 12.94 3.62
CA SER A 154 4.12 14.26 3.50
C SER A 154 2.85 14.18 2.64
N LEU A 155 2.09 15.28 2.51
CA LEU A 155 0.76 15.25 1.90
C LEU A 155 0.78 14.82 0.43
N ARG A 156 1.79 15.22 -0.35
CA ARG A 156 1.93 14.80 -1.76
C ARG A 156 2.04 13.29 -1.94
N GLU A 157 2.47 12.56 -0.91
CA GLU A 157 2.60 11.09 -0.98
C GLU A 157 1.26 10.38 -0.72
N MET A 158 0.20 11.13 -0.43
CA MET A 158 -1.17 10.64 -0.30
C MET A 158 -1.85 10.50 -1.66
N PHE A 159 -2.64 9.45 -1.79
CA PHE A 159 -3.49 9.18 -2.95
C PHE A 159 -4.71 8.38 -2.51
N TYR A 160 -5.76 8.36 -3.34
CA TYR A 160 -7.11 7.83 -3.00
C TYR A 160 -7.79 8.49 -1.79
N GLN A 161 -7.27 9.62 -1.30
CA GLN A 161 -7.82 10.30 -0.12
C GLN A 161 -9.31 10.63 -0.30
N GLU A 162 -9.67 11.26 -1.42
CA GLU A 162 -11.06 11.63 -1.72
C GLU A 162 -12.00 10.40 -1.72
N GLU A 163 -11.51 9.25 -2.19
CA GLU A 163 -12.28 8.02 -2.23
C GLU A 163 -12.57 7.49 -0.82
N PHE A 164 -11.57 7.46 0.07
CA PHE A 164 -11.76 7.01 1.45
C PHE A 164 -12.57 8.01 2.27
N GLU A 165 -12.40 9.31 2.06
CA GLU A 165 -13.23 10.33 2.68
C GLU A 165 -14.70 10.19 2.26
N GLN A 166 -14.95 9.88 0.99
CA GLN A 166 -16.31 9.60 0.50
C GLN A 166 -16.88 8.33 1.14
N LEU A 167 -16.09 7.25 1.20
CA LEU A 167 -16.50 6.03 1.91
C LEU A 167 -16.86 6.30 3.38
N ALA A 168 -16.07 7.12 4.08
CA ALA A 168 -16.33 7.46 5.47
C ALA A 168 -17.59 8.32 5.65
N ARG A 169 -17.91 9.18 4.68
CA ARG A 169 -19.19 9.92 4.65
C ARG A 169 -20.39 9.00 4.43
N ASP A 170 -20.24 8.01 3.54
CA ASP A 170 -21.33 7.12 3.13
C ASP A 170 -21.58 5.97 4.14
N ASN A 171 -20.58 5.63 4.96
CA ASN A 171 -20.62 4.47 5.84
C ASN A 171 -20.26 4.88 7.28
N PRO A 172 -21.24 5.01 8.20
CA PRO A 172 -20.99 5.46 9.57
C PRO A 172 -20.15 4.47 10.40
N ASN A 173 -20.02 3.22 9.94
CA ASN A 173 -19.17 2.19 10.53
C ASN A 173 -17.71 2.24 10.03
N PHE A 174 -17.36 3.14 9.10
CA PHE A 174 -16.01 3.31 8.58
C PHE A 174 -15.37 4.65 8.98
N SER A 175 -14.09 4.62 9.35
CA SER A 175 -13.29 5.83 9.59
C SER A 175 -11.92 5.74 8.91
N PHE A 176 -11.41 6.87 8.43
CA PHE A 176 -10.13 6.97 7.74
C PHE A 176 -9.25 8.03 8.40
N HIS A 177 -8.02 7.64 8.75
CA HIS A 177 -7.06 8.45 9.49
C HIS A 177 -5.71 8.46 8.79
N ILE A 178 -5.12 9.64 8.66
CA ILE A 178 -3.83 9.87 8.00
C ILE A 178 -2.82 10.36 9.02
N ALA A 179 -1.61 9.79 9.00
CA ALA A 179 -0.46 10.30 9.73
C ALA A 179 0.67 10.66 8.76
N LEU A 180 1.20 11.89 8.88
CA LEU A 180 2.37 12.34 8.14
C LEU A 180 3.60 12.30 9.04
N SER A 181 4.62 11.53 8.66
CA SER A 181 5.84 11.40 9.49
C SER A 181 6.76 12.61 9.40
N ASP A 182 6.73 13.33 8.27
CA ASP A 182 7.57 14.49 7.97
C ASP A 182 6.78 15.46 7.05
N PRO A 183 5.70 16.09 7.56
CA PRO A 183 4.88 17.01 6.78
C PRO A 183 5.71 18.22 6.33
N LEU A 184 5.49 18.66 5.09
CA LEU A 184 6.19 19.82 4.54
C LEU A 184 5.47 21.12 4.91
N PRO A 185 6.18 22.26 4.97
CA PRO A 185 5.54 23.55 5.27
C PRO A 185 4.35 23.87 4.37
N GLU A 186 4.43 23.55 3.07
CA GLU A 186 3.38 23.76 2.08
C GLU A 186 2.13 22.89 2.31
N ASP A 187 2.24 21.78 3.04
CA ASP A 187 1.12 20.88 3.32
C ASP A 187 0.08 21.55 4.23
N ASN A 188 0.48 22.58 5.01
CA ASN A 188 -0.34 23.22 6.05
C ASN A 188 -1.06 22.18 6.94
N TRP A 189 -0.37 21.08 7.24
CA TRP A 189 -0.97 19.89 7.84
C TRP A 189 -1.32 20.12 9.32
N THR A 190 -2.58 19.91 9.67
CA THR A 190 -3.09 19.99 11.04
C THR A 190 -3.60 18.66 11.58
N GLY A 191 -3.44 17.58 10.79
CA GLY A 191 -3.83 16.23 11.20
C GLY A 191 -2.77 15.54 12.04
N TYR A 192 -2.84 14.22 12.15
CA TYR A 192 -1.87 13.47 12.94
C TYR A 192 -0.46 13.49 12.33
N THR A 193 0.54 13.55 13.19
CA THR A 193 1.95 13.55 12.81
C THR A 193 2.71 12.41 13.48
N GLY A 194 3.75 11.93 12.81
CA GLY A 194 4.61 10.84 13.29
C GLY A 194 4.30 9.50 12.63
N PHE A 195 4.84 8.43 13.20
CA PHE A 195 4.66 7.09 12.65
C PHE A 195 3.27 6.53 12.94
N ILE A 196 2.70 5.82 11.97
CA ILE A 196 1.31 5.36 12.03
C ILE A 196 1.01 4.45 13.24
N HIS A 197 1.96 3.62 13.68
CA HIS A 197 1.79 2.77 14.86
C HIS A 197 1.62 3.59 16.15
N ASN A 198 2.35 4.69 16.30
CA ASN A 198 2.22 5.58 17.46
C ASN A 198 0.90 6.35 17.42
N VAL A 199 0.51 6.83 16.24
CA VAL A 199 -0.75 7.54 16.05
C VAL A 199 -1.94 6.62 16.34
N LEU A 200 -1.96 5.41 15.78
CA LEU A 200 -2.98 4.40 16.05
C LEU A 200 -3.03 4.03 17.54
N TYR A 201 -1.87 3.82 18.17
CA TYR A 201 -1.81 3.52 19.59
C TYR A 201 -2.41 4.64 20.45
N GLU A 202 -1.88 5.86 20.34
CA GLU A 202 -2.25 6.97 21.23
C GLU A 202 -3.69 7.45 21.04
N ASN A 203 -4.20 7.43 19.80
CA ASN A 203 -5.50 8.01 19.47
C ASN A 203 -6.63 6.98 19.42
N TYR A 204 -6.31 5.69 19.56
CA TYR A 204 -7.32 4.64 19.45
C TYR A 204 -7.05 3.45 20.37
N LEU A 205 -5.99 2.67 20.13
CA LEU A 205 -5.83 1.37 20.79
C LEU A 205 -5.56 1.47 22.28
N LYS A 206 -4.87 2.52 22.73
CA LYS A 206 -4.56 2.75 24.16
C LYS A 206 -5.80 2.89 25.03
N GLN A 207 -6.92 3.33 24.47
CA GLN A 207 -8.20 3.50 25.17
C GLN A 207 -9.24 2.46 24.73
N HIS A 208 -8.87 1.53 23.84
CA HIS A 208 -9.75 0.49 23.38
C HIS A 208 -9.99 -0.53 24.52
N ALA A 209 -11.24 -0.93 24.74
CA ALA A 209 -11.60 -1.78 25.87
C ALA A 209 -11.07 -3.21 25.74
N ALA A 210 -10.97 -3.70 24.50
CA ALA A 210 -10.49 -5.04 24.16
C ALA A 210 -9.80 -5.02 22.77
N PRO A 211 -8.60 -4.44 22.63
CA PRO A 211 -7.87 -4.42 21.35
C PRO A 211 -7.58 -5.83 20.79
N GLU A 212 -7.46 -6.84 21.66
CA GLU A 212 -7.24 -8.25 21.31
C GLU A 212 -8.41 -8.90 20.55
N ASP A 213 -9.63 -8.37 20.70
CA ASP A 213 -10.82 -8.84 20.00
C ASP A 213 -10.94 -8.27 18.57
N CYS A 214 -10.02 -7.39 18.16
CA CYS A 214 -9.99 -6.81 16.82
C CYS A 214 -9.18 -7.70 15.85
N GLU A 215 -9.50 -7.60 14.57
CA GLU A 215 -8.73 -8.17 13.48
C GLU A 215 -7.90 -7.08 12.80
N PHE A 216 -6.58 -7.26 12.77
CA PHE A 216 -5.63 -6.31 12.21
C PHE A 216 -5.15 -6.76 10.84
N TYR A 217 -5.38 -5.93 9.83
CA TYR A 217 -4.96 -6.19 8.45
C TYR A 217 -3.92 -5.15 8.07
N MET A 218 -2.70 -5.58 7.78
CA MET A 218 -1.60 -4.64 7.56
C MET A 218 -0.75 -4.95 6.35
N CYS A 219 -0.33 -3.89 5.66
CA CYS A 219 0.60 -3.96 4.55
C CYS A 219 1.36 -2.64 4.41
N GLY A 220 2.69 -2.70 4.45
CA GLY A 220 3.53 -1.54 4.20
C GLY A 220 5.02 -1.86 4.23
N PRO A 221 5.88 -0.83 4.38
CA PRO A 221 7.32 -1.01 4.39
C PRO A 221 7.79 -1.86 5.57
N PRO A 222 8.92 -2.60 5.45
CA PRO A 222 9.40 -3.51 6.50
C PRO A 222 9.49 -2.88 7.90
N MET A 223 9.96 -1.62 7.99
CA MET A 223 10.05 -0.89 9.26
C MET A 223 8.69 -0.58 9.87
N MET A 224 7.68 -0.30 9.04
CA MET A 224 6.31 -0.11 9.51
C MET A 224 5.75 -1.44 10.02
N ASN A 225 5.93 -2.52 9.25
CA ASN A 225 5.39 -3.82 9.59
C ASN A 225 5.92 -4.30 10.95
N ALA A 226 7.24 -4.25 11.14
CA ALA A 226 7.87 -4.64 12.40
C ALA A 226 7.38 -3.80 13.59
N ALA A 227 7.24 -2.49 13.42
CA ALA A 227 6.81 -1.59 14.50
C ALA A 227 5.33 -1.79 14.90
N VAL A 228 4.45 -1.99 13.91
CA VAL A 228 3.02 -2.26 14.16
C VAL A 228 2.83 -3.62 14.82
N ILE A 229 3.46 -4.69 14.31
CA ILE A 229 3.36 -6.04 14.90
C ILE A 229 3.81 -6.01 16.36
N LYS A 230 4.98 -5.40 16.63
CA LYS A 230 5.47 -5.28 18.00
C LYS A 230 4.47 -4.54 18.89
N MET A 231 3.92 -3.42 18.42
CA MET A 231 2.94 -2.64 19.19
C MET A 231 1.67 -3.44 19.49
N LEU A 232 1.17 -4.23 18.54
CA LEU A 232 0.00 -5.10 18.74
C LEU A 232 0.28 -6.25 19.70
N GLN A 233 1.43 -6.90 19.59
CA GLN A 233 1.86 -7.95 20.52
C GLN A 233 2.06 -7.42 21.95
N ASP A 234 2.63 -6.20 22.10
CA ASP A 234 2.76 -5.54 23.41
C ASP A 234 1.39 -5.19 24.02
N LEU A 235 0.34 -5.04 23.20
CA LEU A 235 -1.06 -4.87 23.63
C LEU A 235 -1.77 -6.19 23.97
N GLY A 236 -1.13 -7.34 23.75
CA GLY A 236 -1.73 -8.66 23.98
C GLY A 236 -2.58 -9.19 22.82
N VAL A 237 -2.46 -8.61 21.62
CA VAL A 237 -3.11 -9.16 20.42
C VAL A 237 -2.36 -10.42 19.99
N GLU A 238 -3.09 -11.53 19.87
CA GLU A 238 -2.54 -12.81 19.41
C GLU A 238 -2.24 -12.79 17.91
N ASP A 239 -1.21 -13.54 17.49
CA ASP A 239 -0.73 -13.57 16.09
C ASP A 239 -1.83 -13.99 15.10
N GLU A 240 -2.79 -14.82 15.52
CA GLU A 240 -3.91 -15.21 14.67
C GLU A 240 -4.77 -14.02 14.24
N ASN A 241 -4.81 -12.94 15.02
CA ASN A 241 -5.55 -11.70 14.72
C ASN A 241 -4.71 -10.64 14.02
N ILE A 242 -3.44 -10.93 13.69
CA ILE A 242 -2.54 -10.05 12.96
C ILE A 242 -2.27 -10.64 11.58
N MET A 243 -2.97 -10.13 10.57
CA MET A 243 -2.80 -10.53 9.18
C MET A 243 -1.85 -9.55 8.49
N LEU A 244 -0.72 -10.05 7.99
CA LEU A 244 0.28 -9.30 7.24
C LEU A 244 0.30 -9.73 5.77
N ASP A 245 0.21 -8.78 4.85
CA ASP A 245 0.62 -8.96 3.46
C ASP A 245 2.07 -8.47 3.31
N ASP A 246 3.03 -9.38 3.36
CA ASP A 246 4.45 -9.08 3.26
C ASP A 246 4.93 -9.11 1.81
N PHE A 247 5.25 -7.94 1.26
CA PHE A 247 5.74 -7.81 -0.11
C PHE A 247 7.17 -8.32 -0.30
N GLY A 248 7.91 -8.59 0.78
CA GLY A 248 9.35 -8.77 0.73
C GLY A 248 10.05 -7.43 0.44
N GLY A 249 11.08 -7.11 1.21
CA GLY A 249 11.89 -5.90 1.03
C GLY A 249 12.65 -5.85 -0.29
#